data_AF-A0A6M5YNK2-F1
#
_entry.id   AF-A0A6M5YNK2-F1
#
_cell.length_a   1.000
_cell.length_b   1.000
_cell.length_c   1.000
_cell.angle_alpha   90.00
_cell.angle_beta   90.00
_cell.angle_gamma   90.00
#
_symmetry.space_group_name_H-M   'P 1'
#
loop_
_entity.id
_entity.type
_entity.pdbx_description
1 polymer ?
#
loop_
_entity_poly.entity_id
_entity_poly.type
_entity_poly.pdbx_seq_one_letter_code
_entity_poly.pdbx_strand_id
1 'polypeptide(L)' 'MERSEALRQVVLELGHIPLWPGEFQGLLRSIYRMLRVNSLGTKKPGSAGAVLHRCIAILWRDVPSAEVSYDRTFFDG' A
#
# COMPACT_ATOMS: atom_id res chain seq x y z
N MET A 1 5.03 7.75 16.38
CA MET A 1 3.60 7.50 16.08
C MET A 1 3.15 6.30 16.88
N GLU A 2 2.00 6.38 17.56
CA GLU A 2 1.45 5.22 18.24
C GLU A 2 0.89 4.19 17.25
N ARG A 3 0.90 2.90 17.60
CA ARG A 3 0.45 1.82 16.71
C ARG A 3 -1.01 1.99 16.27
N SER A 4 -1.88 2.53 17.13
CA SER A 4 -3.29 2.78 16.85
C SER A 4 -3.50 3.92 15.84
N GLU A 5 -2.61 4.91 15.83
CA GLU A 5 -2.61 6.02 14.89
C GLU A 5 -2.09 5.58 13.51
N ALA A 6 -1.02 4.79 13.48
CA ALA A 6 -0.50 4.20 12.25
C ALA A 6 -1.56 3.32 11.56
N LEU A 7 -2.30 2.52 12.33
CA LEU A 7 -3.39 1.70 11.80
C LEU A 7 -4.54 2.54 11.23
N ARG A 8 -4.91 3.63 11.90
CA ARG A 8 -5.94 4.55 11.40
C ARG A 8 -5.51 5.20 10.08
N GLN A 9 -4.27 5.70 10.02
CA GLN A 9 -3.73 6.28 8.79
C GLN A 9 -3.73 5.26 7.65
N VAL A 10 -3.29 4.02 7.90
CA VAL A 10 -3.27 2.97 6.87
C VAL A 10 -4.68 2.63 6.39
N VAL A 11 -5.69 2.60 7.26
CA VAL A 11 -7.08 2.38 6.85
C VAL A 11 -7.58 3.49 5.91
N LEU A 12 -7.21 4.75 6.17
CA LEU A 12 -7.54 5.86 5.29
C LEU A 12 -6.83 5.74 3.94
N GLU A 13 -5.52 5.46 3.95
CA GLU A 13 -4.72 5.24 2.74
C GLU A 13 -5.25 4.06 1.90
N LEU A 14 -5.76 2.99 2.53
CA LEU A 14 -6.42 1.89 1.84
C LEU A 14 -7.73 2.32 1.14
N GLY A 15 -8.34 3.44 1.49
CA GLY A 15 -9.46 4.00 0.72
C GLY A 15 -9.09 4.33 -0.74
N HIS A 16 -7.80 4.54 -0.99
CA HIS A 16 -7.23 4.90 -2.29
C HIS A 16 -6.74 3.69 -3.12
N ILE A 17 -6.91 2.47 -2.60
CA ILE A 17 -6.62 1.22 -3.34
C ILE A 17 -7.95 0.47 -3.50
N PRO A 18 -8.57 0.41 -4.68
CA PRO A 18 -9.86 -0.27 -4.84
C PRO A 18 -9.80 -1.75 -4.41
N LEU A 19 -10.92 -2.28 -3.94
CA LEU A 19 -11.08 -3.73 -3.71
C LEU A 19 -11.33 -4.49 -5.01
N TRP A 20 -11.87 -3.82 -6.03
CA TRP A 20 -12.24 -4.34 -7.35
C TRP A 20 -12.14 -3.22 -8.40
N PRO A 21 -11.88 -3.52 -9.68
CA PRO A 21 -11.59 -4.84 -10.23
C PRO A 21 -10.14 -5.29 -10.00
N GLY A 22 -9.93 -6.62 -10.08
CA GLY A 22 -8.61 -7.24 -10.11
C GLY A 22 -8.39 -8.28 -9.00
N GLU A 23 -8.02 -9.50 -9.39
CA GLU A 23 -7.74 -10.63 -8.49
C GLU A 23 -6.66 -10.29 -7.45
N PHE A 24 -5.70 -9.44 -7.82
CA PHE A 24 -4.56 -9.10 -6.97
C PHE A 24 -4.77 -7.88 -6.07
N GLN A 25 -5.94 -7.23 -6.13
CA GLN A 25 -6.23 -6.05 -5.29
C GLN A 25 -6.22 -6.38 -3.80
N GLY A 26 -6.86 -7.49 -3.42
CA GLY A 26 -6.85 -7.96 -2.04
C GLY A 26 -5.44 -8.24 -1.52
N LEU A 27 -4.58 -8.78 -2.39
CA LEU A 27 -3.18 -9.06 -2.08
C LEU A 27 -2.38 -7.76 -1.95
N LEU A 28 -2.51 -6.82 -2.89
CA LEU A 28 -1.87 -5.51 -2.83
C LEU A 28 -2.22 -4.76 -1.55
N ARG A 29 -3.51 -4.72 -1.19
CA ARG A 29 -4.00 -4.08 0.05
C ARG A 29 -3.40 -4.73 1.30
N SER A 30 -3.26 -6.05 1.30
CA SER A 30 -2.70 -6.80 2.43
C SER A 30 -1.21 -6.52 2.61
N ILE A 31 -0.44 -6.56 1.53
CA ILE A 31 1.00 -6.25 1.52
C ILE A 31 1.22 -4.78 1.93
N TYR A 32 0.43 -3.86 1.34
CA TYR A 32 0.48 -2.44 1.66
C TYR A 32 0.25 -2.20 3.14
N ARG A 33 -0.82 -2.76 3.71
CA ARG A 33 -1.14 -2.61 5.13
C ARG A 33 0.03 -3.02 6.02
N MET A 34 0.64 -4.17 5.74
CA MET A 34 1.76 -4.69 6.53
C MET A 34 3.00 -3.79 6.41
N LEU A 35 3.42 -3.47 5.19
CA LEU A 35 4.63 -2.67 4.95
C LEU A 35 4.47 -1.23 5.41
N ARG A 36 3.28 -0.66 5.29
CA ARG A 36 3.00 0.72 5.66
C ARG A 36 2.98 0.92 7.16
N VAL A 37 2.32 0.04 7.93
CA VAL A 37 2.37 0.08 9.40
C VAL A 37 3.81 0.00 9.90
N ASN A 38 4.61 -0.89 9.32
CA ASN A 38 6.03 -1.02 9.68
C ASN A 38 6.82 0.24 9.33
N SER A 39 6.60 0.82 8.14
CA SER A 39 7.25 2.06 7.71
C SER A 39 6.95 3.23 8.66
N LEU A 40 5.69 3.39 9.08
CA LEU A 40 5.26 4.46 10.01
C LEU A 40 5.86 4.32 11.41
N GLY A 41 6.28 3.10 11.81
CA GLY A 41 6.99 2.84 13.06
C GLY A 41 8.47 3.21 13.04
N THR A 42 9.05 3.58 11.88
CA THR A 42 10.48 3.92 11.76
C THR A 42 10.76 5.39 12.06
N LYS A 43 12.04 5.73 12.32
CA LYS A 43 12.47 7.12 12.55
C LYS A 43 12.31 8.03 11.31
N LYS A 44 12.32 7.45 10.10
CA LYS A 44 12.14 8.14 8.83
C LYS A 44 11.18 7.32 7.96
N PRO A 45 9.87 7.44 8.18
CA PRO A 45 8.88 6.72 7.39
C PRO A 45 9.00 7.08 5.91
N GLY A 46 8.91 6.09 5.03
CA GLY A 46 8.75 6.34 3.59
C GLY A 46 7.42 7.04 3.30
N SER A 47 7.27 7.64 2.11
CA SER A 47 5.97 8.14 1.67
C SER A 47 4.98 6.99 1.39
N ALA A 48 3.69 7.30 1.35
CA ALA A 48 2.66 6.31 1.00
C ALA A 48 2.93 5.71 -0.39
N GLY A 49 3.21 6.56 -1.39
CA GLY A 49 3.59 6.15 -2.75
C GLY A 49 4.81 5.25 -2.80
N ALA A 50 5.90 5.61 -2.11
CA ALA A 50 7.12 4.80 -2.10
C ALA A 50 6.88 3.39 -1.53
N VAL A 51 6.03 3.29 -0.48
CA VAL A 51 5.62 2.00 0.07
C VAL A 51 4.74 1.25 -0.92
N LEU A 52 3.76 1.90 -1.56
CA LEU A 52 2.89 1.29 -2.55
C LEU A 52 3.67 0.71 -3.74
N HIS A 53 4.57 1.51 -4.33
CA HIS A 53 5.41 1.06 -5.45
C HIS A 53 6.28 -0.13 -5.09
N ARG A 54 6.78 -0.18 -3.86
CA ARG A 54 7.48 -1.36 -3.35
C ARG A 54 6.55 -2.59 -3.25
N CYS A 55 5.31 -2.41 -2.83
CA CYS A 55 4.32 -3.50 -2.80
C CYS A 55 4.03 -4.03 -4.20
N ILE A 56 3.85 -3.13 -5.18
CA ILE A 56 3.62 -3.48 -6.58
C ILE A 56 4.84 -4.23 -7.14
N ALA A 57 6.06 -3.78 -6.86
CA ALA A 57 7.28 -4.46 -7.28
C ALA A 57 7.40 -5.88 -6.69
N ILE A 58 7.01 -6.07 -5.42
CA ILE A 58 6.96 -7.41 -4.80
C ILE A 58 5.93 -8.29 -5.51
N LEU A 59 4.73 -7.75 -5.75
CA LEU A 59 3.66 -8.46 -6.43
C LEU A 59 4.09 -8.88 -7.85
N TRP A 60 4.69 -7.98 -8.63
CA TRP A 60 5.15 -8.28 -9.99
C TRP A 60 6.34 -9.21 -10.05
N ARG A 61 7.18 -9.26 -9.02
CA ARG A 61 8.24 -10.27 -8.96
C ARG A 61 7.65 -11.68 -8.89
N ASP A 62 6.56 -11.85 -8.14
CA ASP A 62 5.94 -13.15 -7.91
C ASP A 62 4.87 -13.47 -8.99
N VAL A 63 4.20 -12.44 -9.51
CA VAL A 63 3.18 -12.50 -10.57
C VAL A 63 3.36 -11.33 -11.55
N PRO A 64 4.24 -11.46 -12.57
CA PRO A 64 4.54 -10.36 -13.49
C PRO A 64 3.35 -9.83 -14.30
N SER A 65 2.32 -10.64 -14.51
CA SER A 65 1.10 -10.28 -15.23
C SER A 65 0.00 -9.68 -14.32
N ALA A 66 0.29 -9.44 -13.04
CA ALA A 66 -0.70 -8.91 -12.11
C ALA A 66 -1.11 -7.48 -12.47
N GLU A 67 -2.37 -7.30 -12.83
CA GLU A 67 -2.96 -5.98 -13.01
C GLU A 67 -3.47 -5.44 -11.68
N VAL A 68 -3.09 -4.20 -11.37
CA VAL A 68 -3.52 -3.48 -10.16
C VAL A 68 -3.89 -2.04 -10.51
N SER A 69 -4.71 -1.46 -9.65
CA SER A 69 -5.24 -0.10 -9.78
C SER A 69 -5.17 0.58 -8.42
N TYR A 70 -4.93 1.89 -8.42
CA TYR A 70 -4.82 2.74 -7.23
C TYR A 70 -5.03 4.20 -7.64
N ASP A 71 -5.36 5.06 -6.67
CA ASP A 71 -5.48 6.50 -6.88
C ASP A 71 -4.10 7.14 -7.05
N ARG A 72 -3.70 7.37 -8.30
CA ARG A 72 -2.42 7.99 -8.62
C ARG A 72 -2.29 9.40 -8.06
N THR A 73 -3.38 10.16 -7.93
CA THR A 73 -3.31 11.53 -7.40
C THR A 73 -2.89 11.51 -5.93
N PHE A 74 -3.38 10.54 -5.17
CA PHE A 74 -3.04 10.39 -3.75
C PHE A 74 -1.62 9.81 -3.55
N PHE A 75 -1.24 8.81 -4.34
CA PHE A 75 0.02 8.09 -4.11
C PHE A 75 1.23 8.67 -4.84
N ASP A 76 1.02 9.33 -5.99
CA ASP A 76 2.10 9.84 -6.86
C ASP A 76 2.17 11.38 -6.90
N GLY A 77 1.16 12.07 -6.37
CA GLY A 77 1.12 13.54 -6.23
C GLY A 77 1.89 14.05 -5.02
#